data_AF-A0A521RG56-F1
#
_entry.id   AF-A0A521RG56-F1
#
_cell.length_a   1.000
_cell.length_b   1.000
_cell.length_c   1.000
_cell.angle_alpha   90.00
_cell.angle_beta   90.00
_cell.angle_gamma   90.00
#
_symmetry.space_group_name_H-M   'P 1'
#
loop_
_entity.id
_entity.type
_entity.pdbx_description
1 polymer ?
#
loop_
_entity_poly.entity_id
_entity_poly.type
_entity_poly.pdbx_seq_one_letter_code
_entity_poly.pdbx_strand_id
1 'polypeptide(L)' 'MATNLSIDPDLLDLAFTVSGEKTKKAAVTRALQEFIARRRQKRLLELFGSLDWDESYDYKAERERQLKITRRRPRA' A
#
# COMPACT_ATOMS: atom_id res chain seq x y z
N MET A 1 -4.80 -23.04 0.48
CA MET A 1 -4.45 -24.11 1.42
C MET A 1 -5.12 -23.83 2.75
N ALA A 2 -5.69 -24.82 3.42
CA ALA A 2 -6.28 -24.67 4.76
C ALA A 2 -5.22 -25.03 5.80
N THR A 3 -4.61 -24.03 6.41
CA THR A 3 -3.71 -24.22 7.55
C THR A 3 -4.57 -24.05 8.80
N ASN A 4 -4.66 -25.10 9.62
CA ASN A 4 -5.42 -25.03 10.87
C ASN A 4 -4.64 -24.17 11.89
N LEU A 5 -4.74 -22.86 11.75
CA LEU A 5 -4.22 -21.91 12.72
C LEU A 5 -5.26 -21.78 13.84
N SER A 6 -4.84 -21.98 15.10
CA SER A 6 -5.66 -21.57 16.24
C SER A 6 -5.66 -20.04 16.31
N ILE A 7 -6.74 -19.44 15.82
CA ILE A 7 -7.02 -18.01 15.91
C ILE A 7 -8.10 -17.84 16.95
N ASP A 8 -7.96 -16.82 17.79
CA ASP A 8 -9.00 -16.41 18.72
C ASP A 8 -10.32 -16.16 17.96
N PRO A 9 -11.41 -16.87 18.30
CA PRO A 9 -12.69 -16.74 17.60
C PRO A 9 -13.25 -15.32 17.68
N ASP A 10 -13.03 -14.60 18.79
CA ASP A 10 -13.55 -13.24 18.96
C ASP A 10 -12.82 -12.26 18.03
N LEU A 11 -11.51 -12.43 17.86
CA LEU A 11 -10.73 -11.65 16.90
C LEU A 11 -11.12 -11.95 15.45
N LEU A 12 -11.43 -13.20 15.14
CA LEU A 12 -11.87 -13.59 13.81
C LEU A 12 -13.22 -12.97 13.45
N ASP A 13 -14.15 -12.97 14.41
CA ASP A 13 -15.47 -12.36 14.23
C ASP A 13 -15.37 -10.84 14.12
N LEU A 14 -14.58 -10.19 14.97
CA LEU A 14 -14.27 -8.77 14.84
C LEU A 14 -13.67 -8.44 13.47
N ALA A 15 -12.65 -9.19 13.03
CA ALA A 15 -12.04 -8.97 11.72
C ALA A 15 -13.05 -9.14 10.58
N PHE A 16 -13.94 -10.11 10.67
CA PHE A 16 -14.99 -10.34 9.67
C PHE A 16 -16.04 -9.22 9.64
N THR A 17 -16.51 -8.77 10.80
CA THR A 17 -17.48 -7.67 10.91
C THR A 17 -16.90 -6.37 10.37
N VAL A 18 -15.63 -6.08 10.66
CA VAL A 18 -14.98 -4.82 10.27
C VAL A 18 -14.48 -4.86 8.82
N SER A 19 -14.12 -6.03 8.27
CA SER A 19 -13.57 -6.12 6.92
C SER A 19 -14.61 -5.99 5.80
N GLY A 20 -15.90 -6.24 6.09
CA GLY A 20 -16.98 -6.25 5.08
C GLY A 20 -16.81 -7.35 4.02
N GLU A 21 -16.06 -8.41 4.33
CA GLU A 21 -15.77 -9.49 3.40
C GLU A 21 -16.87 -10.56 3.42
N LYS A 22 -16.98 -11.34 2.34
CA LYS A 22 -18.01 -12.38 2.24
C LYS A 22 -17.71 -13.63 3.06
N THR A 23 -16.45 -13.85 3.45
CA THR A 23 -16.03 -15.03 4.23
C THR A 23 -14.99 -14.68 5.28
N LYS A 24 -14.98 -15.41 6.40
CA LYS A 24 -13.95 -15.29 7.46
C LYS A 24 -12.53 -15.46 6.90
N LYS A 25 -12.34 -16.39 5.95
CA LYS A 25 -11.05 -16.58 5.27
C LYS A 25 -10.60 -15.35 4.47
N ALA A 26 -11.53 -14.72 3.74
CA ALA A 26 -11.23 -13.49 2.99
C ALA A 26 -10.88 -12.35 3.94
N ALA A 27 -11.62 -12.20 5.05
CA ALA A 27 -11.33 -11.23 6.11
C ALA A 27 -9.90 -11.40 6.67
N VAL A 28 -9.52 -12.62 7.02
CA VAL A 28 -8.16 -12.93 7.53
C VAL A 28 -7.09 -12.65 6.47
N THR A 29 -7.33 -13.05 5.23
CA THR A 29 -6.37 -12.83 4.13
C THR A 29 -6.13 -11.33 3.93
N ARG A 30 -7.20 -10.54 3.91
CA ARG A 30 -7.13 -9.08 3.78
C ARG A 30 -6.44 -8.43 4.98
N ALA A 31 -6.76 -8.85 6.20
CA ALA A 31 -6.11 -8.35 7.41
C ALA A 31 -4.59 -8.58 7.37
N LEU A 32 -4.14 -9.76 6.92
CA LEU A 32 -2.72 -10.06 6.75
C LEU A 32 -2.05 -9.19 5.67
N GLN A 33 -2.71 -8.98 4.53
CA GLN A 33 -2.21 -8.10 3.48
C GLN A 33 -2.04 -6.67 3.99
N GLU A 34 -3.02 -6.13 4.69
CA GLU A 34 -2.95 -4.79 5.28
C GLU A 34 -1.86 -4.71 6.36
N PHE A 35 -1.74 -5.72 7.22
CA PHE A 35 -0.70 -5.77 8.23
C PHE A 35 0.70 -5.72 7.63
N ILE A 36 0.95 -6.53 6.58
CA ILE A 36 2.23 -6.54 5.86
C ILE A 36 2.45 -5.19 5.17
N ALA A 37 1.44 -4.64 4.50
CA ALA A 37 1.55 -3.36 3.81
C ALA A 37 1.90 -2.22 4.79
N ARG A 38 1.20 -2.12 5.92
CA ARG A 38 1.47 -1.13 6.97
C ARG A 38 2.89 -1.26 7.51
N ARG A 39 3.40 -2.48 7.67
CA ARG A 39 4.76 -2.71 8.18
C ARG A 39 5.84 -2.40 7.16
N ARG A 40 5.58 -2.67 5.87
CA ARG A 40 6.46 -2.25 4.77
C ARG A 40 6.49 -0.74 4.60
N GLN A 41 5.35 -0.07 4.75
CA GLN A 41 5.28 1.39 4.73
C GLN A 41 6.05 2.03 5.87
N LYS A 42 6.09 1.41 7.07
CA LYS A 42 6.94 1.91 8.16
C LYS A 42 8.43 1.91 7.80
N ARG A 43 8.91 1.00 6.95
CA ARG A 43 10.30 1.07 6.43
C ARG A 43 10.53 2.27 5.51
N LEU A 44 9.51 2.83 4.86
CA LEU A 44 9.69 4.10 4.15
C LEU A 44 10.03 5.24 5.11
N LEU A 45 9.55 5.20 6.36
CA LEU A 45 9.95 6.20 7.36
C LEU A 45 11.43 6.09 7.72
N GLU A 46 12.05 4.91 7.60
CA GLU A 46 13.49 4.74 7.78
C GLU A 46 14.30 5.41 6.65
N LEU A 47 13.69 5.61 5.47
CA LEU A 47 14.32 6.32 4.35
C LEU A 47 14.22 7.85 4.48
N PHE A 48 13.28 8.35 5.30
CA PHE A 48 13.19 9.78 5.60
C PHE A 48 14.40 10.19 6.45
N GLY A 49 15.31 10.96 5.86
CA GLY A 49 16.57 11.39 6.49
C GLY A 49 17.81 10.63 6.00
N SER A 50 17.65 9.56 5.20
CA SER A 50 18.76 8.89 4.51
C SER A 50 18.87 9.29 3.04
N LEU A 51 17.92 10.06 2.52
CA LEU A 51 17.98 10.61 1.17
C LEU A 51 18.60 12.01 1.20
N ASP A 52 19.75 12.15 0.55
CA ASP A 52 20.28 13.46 0.16
C ASP A 52 19.50 13.95 -1.06
N TRP A 53 18.80 15.07 -0.88
CA TRP A 53 18.07 15.71 -1.98
C TRP A 53 19.02 16.62 -2.75
N ASP A 54 19.04 16.49 -4.07
CA ASP A 54 19.78 17.40 -4.93
C ASP A 54 19.06 18.76 -4.95
N GLU A 55 19.72 19.80 -4.43
CA GLU A 55 19.17 21.16 -4.38
C GLU A 55 18.87 21.75 -5.77
N SER A 56 19.53 21.24 -6.81
CA SER A 56 19.28 21.64 -8.20
C SER A 56 18.04 20.99 -8.82
N TYR A 57 17.39 20.06 -8.12
CA TYR A 57 16.23 19.35 -8.63
C TYR A 57 14.94 20.19 -8.58
N ASP A 58 14.55 20.75 -9.73
CA ASP A 58 13.28 21.45 -9.89
C ASP A 58 12.13 20.48 -10.27
N TYR A 59 11.35 20.09 -9.25
CA TYR A 59 10.18 19.23 -9.43
C TYR A 59 9.07 19.85 -10.30
N LYS A 60 9.01 21.18 -10.45
CA LYS A 60 8.02 21.86 -11.31
C LYS A 60 8.40 21.74 -12.78
N ALA A 61 9.69 21.90 -13.10
CA ALA A 61 10.21 21.71 -14.46
C ALA A 61 9.96 20.27 -14.97
N GLU A 62 10.19 19.27 -14.11
CA GLU A 62 9.93 17.87 -14.46
C GLU A 62 8.43 17.60 -14.67
N ARG A 63 7.57 18.19 -13.84
CA ARG A 63 6.10 18.08 -14.01
C ARG A 63 5.63 18.68 -15.33
N GLU A 64 6.17 19.83 -15.71
CA GLU A 64 5.83 20.48 -16.98
C GLU A 64 6.30 19.63 -18.18
N ARG A 65 7.48 19.00 -18.08
CA ARG A 65 8.01 18.05 -19.06
C ARG A 65 7.07 16.86 -19.26
N GLN A 66 6.62 16.24 -18.17
CA GLN A 66 5.69 15.11 -18.22
C GLN A 66 4.34 15.48 -18.83
N LEU A 67 3.81 16.66 -18.50
CA LEU A 67 2.58 17.18 -19.10
C LEU A 67 2.73 17.45 -20.61
N LYS A 68 3.89 17.96 -21.05
CA LYS A 68 4.20 18.14 -22.48
C LYS A 68 4.32 16.79 -23.20
N ILE A 69 4.93 15.78 -22.56
CA ILE A 69 5.06 14.42 -23.12
C ILE A 69 3.69 13.74 -23.25
N THR A 70 2.87 13.78 -22.20
CA THR A 70 1.53 13.16 -22.22
C THR A 70 0.59 13.83 -23.22
N ARG A 71 0.68 15.15 -23.40
CA ARG A 71 -0.08 15.87 -24.43
C ARG A 71 0.37 15.59 -25.86
N ARG A 72 1.62 15.14 -26.06
CA ARG A 72 2.19 14.80 -27.37
C ARG A 72 1.95 13.35 -27.79
N ARG A 73 1.52 12.47 -26.87
CA ARG A 73 1.10 11.11 -27.24
C ARG A 73 -0.36 11.13 -27.70
N PRO A 74 -0.65 10.71 -28.95
CA PRO A 74 -2.04 10.50 -29.35
C PRO A 74 -2.61 9.37 -28.49
N ARG A 75 -3.81 9.58 -27.93
CA ARG A 75 -4.57 8.48 -27.33
C ARG A 75 -4.95 7.55 -28.49
N ALA A 76 -4.40 6.34 -28.48
CA ALA A 76 -4.88 5.24 -29.30
C ALA A 76 -6.21 4.73 -28.77
#